data_AF-A0A379ZB11-F1
#
_entry.id   AF-A0A379ZB11-F1
#
_cell.length_a   1.000
_cell.length_b   1.000
_cell.length_c   1.000
_cell.angle_alpha   90.00
_cell.angle_beta   90.00
_cell.angle_gamma   90.00
#
_symmetry.space_group_name_H-M   'P 1'
#
loop_
_entity.id
_entity.type
_entity.pdbx_description
1 polymer ?
#
loop_
_entity_poly.entity_id
_entity_poly.type
_entity_poly.pdbx_seq_one_letter_code
_entity_poly.pdbx_strand_id
1 'polypeptide(L)'
;MKPATLWVALTSLLLLAACSKQPQWTLFYYPDIKMPDIKKPDIKKPDIKMSDIDKPDAGKPEIQPQLTEQPDRYHAIAGYYQTLQQCQDKGRGMQRLNEGKGSFECGHNCRLDDRDMIICDQWHNNGP
;
A
#
# COMPACT_ATOMS: atom_id res chain seq x y z
N MET A 1 16.35 -51.09 18.49
CA MET A 1 16.24 -49.92 17.60
C MET A 1 17.65 -49.44 17.29
N LYS A 2 18.02 -49.29 16.01
CA LYS A 2 19.43 -49.09 15.59
C LYS A 2 19.78 -47.59 15.69
N PRO A 3 20.98 -47.21 16.18
CA PRO A 3 21.37 -45.81 16.37
C PRO A 3 21.35 -45.00 15.06
N ALA A 4 21.58 -45.65 13.92
CA ALA A 4 21.57 -45.03 12.60
C ALA A 4 20.20 -44.43 12.20
N THR A 5 19.09 -45.03 12.64
CA THR A 5 17.74 -44.53 12.30
C THR A 5 17.39 -43.26 13.07
N LEU A 6 18.02 -43.04 14.23
CA LEU A 6 17.79 -41.88 15.07
C LEU A 6 18.49 -40.62 14.53
N TRP A 7 19.70 -40.78 13.98
CA TRP A 7 20.43 -39.69 13.30
C TRP A 7 19.74 -39.25 12.02
N VAL A 8 19.21 -40.19 11.22
CA VAL A 8 18.47 -39.88 9.98
C VAL A 8 17.16 -39.14 10.29
N ALA A 9 16.47 -39.50 11.37
CA ALA A 9 15.29 -38.77 11.80
C ALA A 9 15.63 -37.34 12.30
N LEU A 10 16.73 -37.18 13.04
CA LEU A 10 17.17 -35.88 13.55
C LEU A 10 17.59 -34.92 12.44
N THR A 11 18.33 -35.42 11.42
CA THR A 11 18.74 -34.62 10.27
C THR A 11 17.57 -34.28 9.35
N SER A 12 16.59 -35.18 9.22
CA SER A 12 15.35 -34.91 8.49
C SER A 12 14.52 -33.81 9.15
N LEU A 13 14.38 -33.81 10.49
CA LEU A 13 13.59 -32.81 11.20
C LEU A 13 14.18 -31.37 11.13
N LEU A 14 15.51 -31.24 11.04
CA LEU A 14 16.19 -29.94 10.89
C LEU A 14 15.90 -29.27 9.53
N LEU A 15 15.60 -30.04 8.49
CA LEU A 15 15.35 -29.52 7.13
C LEU A 15 13.95 -28.92 6.96
N LEU A 16 12.98 -29.23 7.84
CA LEU A 16 11.60 -28.72 7.73
C LEU A 16 11.38 -27.36 8.43
N ALA A 17 12.35 -26.82 9.17
CA ALA A 17 12.17 -25.59 9.94
C ALA A 17 12.40 -24.28 9.14
N ALA A 18 12.32 -24.32 7.81
CA ALA A 18 12.34 -23.12 6.97
C ALA A 18 10.97 -22.43 6.93
N CYS A 19 10.43 -22.04 8.09
CA CYS A 19 9.26 -21.16 8.15
C CYS A 19 9.71 -19.74 7.77
N SER A 20 9.19 -19.21 6.65
CA SER A 20 9.32 -17.80 6.32
C SER A 20 8.69 -16.98 7.43
N LYS A 21 9.54 -16.35 8.25
CA LYS A 21 9.11 -15.47 9.33
C LYS A 21 8.27 -14.35 8.70
N GLN A 22 6.97 -14.32 8.98
CA GLN A 22 6.09 -13.29 8.45
C GLN A 22 6.57 -11.92 8.96
N PRO A 23 6.69 -10.90 8.09
CA PRO A 23 7.06 -9.57 8.52
C PRO A 23 5.96 -9.00 9.41
N GLN A 24 6.35 -8.50 10.59
CA GLN A 24 5.39 -8.02 11.59
C GLN A 24 5.10 -6.52 11.45
N TRP A 25 5.91 -5.80 10.68
CA TRP A 25 5.82 -4.35 10.55
C TRP A 25 5.55 -3.95 9.10
N THR A 26 4.68 -2.97 8.90
CA THR A 26 4.38 -2.37 7.58
C THR A 26 4.73 -0.90 7.64
N LEU A 27 5.53 -0.43 6.69
CA LEU A 27 5.85 0.98 6.53
C LEU A 27 4.82 1.65 5.64
N PHE A 28 4.21 2.71 6.15
CA PHE A 28 3.38 3.64 5.40
C PHE A 28 4.17 4.92 5.21
N TYR A 29 4.33 5.39 3.97
CA TYR A 29 5.03 6.63 3.63
C TYR A 29 4.13 7.54 2.81
N TYR A 30 3.94 8.77 3.28
CA TYR A 30 3.09 9.77 2.65
C TYR A 30 3.98 10.92 2.18
N PRO A 31 4.32 10.98 0.88
CA PRO A 31 5.07 12.12 0.35
C PRO A 31 4.21 13.38 0.36
N ASP A 32 4.79 14.52 0.74
CA ASP A 32 4.13 15.82 0.56
C ASP A 32 4.18 16.23 -0.92
N ILE A 33 3.28 15.67 -1.72
CA ILE A 33 3.14 16.04 -3.12
C ILE A 33 2.31 17.32 -3.16
N LYS A 34 2.92 18.42 -3.60
CA LYS A 34 2.12 19.57 -4.06
C LYS A 34 1.35 19.12 -5.30
N MET A 35 0.08 18.77 -5.15
CA MET A 35 -0.79 18.62 -6.31
C MET A 35 -0.76 19.96 -7.07
N PRO A 36 -0.36 19.99 -8.36
CA PRO A 36 -0.60 21.19 -9.15
C PRO A 36 -2.12 21.41 -9.18
N ASP A 37 -2.56 22.63 -8.95
CA ASP A 37 -3.97 23.01 -9.10
C ASP A 37 -4.40 22.78 -10.56
N ILE A 38 -4.86 21.58 -10.87
CA ILE A 38 -5.55 21.30 -12.13
C ILE A 38 -6.90 22.01 -11.99
N LYS A 39 -6.97 23.27 -12.42
CA LYS A 39 -8.23 23.98 -12.63
C LYS A 39 -9.12 23.04 -13.43
N LYS A 40 -10.22 22.56 -12.82
CA LYS A 40 -11.23 21.78 -13.55
C LYS A 40 -11.56 22.57 -14.82
N PRO A 41 -11.41 22.00 -16.03
CA PRO A 41 -11.91 22.67 -17.21
C PRO A 41 -13.43 22.80 -17.04
N ASP A 42 -13.94 24.03 -17.08
CA ASP A 42 -15.37 24.31 -17.11
C ASP A 42 -15.94 23.76 -18.42
N ILE A 43 -16.35 22.49 -18.42
CA ILE A 43 -17.12 21.91 -19.52
C ILE A 43 -18.51 22.52 -19.43
N LYS A 44 -18.74 23.62 -20.16
CA LYS A 44 -20.09 24.12 -20.42
C LYS A 44 -20.89 22.98 -21.06
N LYS A 45 -21.92 22.52 -20.37
CA LYS A 45 -22.87 21.54 -20.89
C LYS A 45 -23.47 22.11 -22.19
N PRO A 46 -23.31 21.49 -23.36
CA PRO A 46 -23.99 21.95 -24.55
C PRO A 46 -25.47 21.58 -24.43
N ASP A 47 -26.36 22.56 -24.56
CA ASP A 47 -27.80 22.33 -24.64
C ASP A 47 -28.14 21.74 -26.02
N ILE A 48 -28.18 20.42 -26.13
CA ILE A 48 -28.59 19.72 -27.35
C ILE A 48 -30.08 19.38 -27.24
N LYS A 49 -30.91 20.05 -28.05
CA LYS A 49 -32.32 19.66 -28.27
C LYS A 49 -32.34 18.36 -29.09
N MET A 50 -33.05 17.36 -28.59
CA MET A 50 -33.19 16.05 -29.22
C MET A 50 -33.91 16.18 -30.57
N SER A 51 -33.25 15.74 -31.64
CA SER A 51 -33.87 15.42 -32.93
C SER A 51 -33.32 14.06 -33.34
N ASP A 52 -34.23 13.14 -33.63
CA ASP A 52 -33.96 11.71 -33.85
C ASP A 52 -33.07 11.49 -35.08
N ILE A 53 -31.81 11.08 -34.87
CA ILE A 53 -30.92 10.61 -35.95
C ILE A 53 -30.02 9.48 -35.42
N ASP A 54 -29.89 8.44 -36.25
CA ASP A 54 -29.21 7.16 -36.09
C ASP A 54 -27.86 7.10 -35.34
N LYS A 55 -27.65 5.91 -34.78
CA LYS A 55 -26.50 5.43 -34.00
C LYS A 55 -25.13 5.69 -34.68
N PRO A 56 -24.17 6.29 -33.96
CA PRO A 56 -22.75 6.03 -34.20
C PRO A 56 -22.11 5.31 -32.99
N ASP A 57 -21.46 4.18 -33.25
CA ASP A 57 -20.57 3.51 -32.30
C ASP A 57 -19.37 4.44 -32.00
N ALA A 58 -19.45 5.17 -30.89
CA ALA A 58 -18.33 5.92 -30.33
C ALA A 58 -17.81 5.14 -29.11
N GLY A 59 -16.58 4.64 -29.20
CA GLY A 59 -15.90 3.98 -28.09
C GLY A 59 -15.97 4.84 -26.84
N LYS A 60 -16.44 4.23 -25.75
CA LYS A 60 -16.55 4.87 -24.44
C LYS A 60 -15.18 5.46 -24.05
N PRO A 61 -15.03 6.77 -23.86
CA PRO A 61 -13.93 7.28 -23.09
C PRO A 61 -14.18 6.79 -21.66
N GLU A 62 -13.36 5.86 -21.17
CA GLU A 62 -13.31 5.52 -19.75
C GLU A 62 -12.78 6.74 -18.98
N ILE A 63 -13.68 7.68 -18.71
CA ILE A 63 -13.50 8.67 -17.67
C ILE A 63 -13.62 7.88 -16.37
N GLN A 64 -12.48 7.40 -15.86
CA GLN A 64 -12.39 6.93 -14.48
C GLN A 64 -12.83 8.10 -13.59
N PRO A 65 -13.87 7.92 -12.75
CA PRO A 65 -14.26 8.91 -11.77
C PRO A 65 -13.03 9.22 -10.93
N GLN A 66 -12.56 10.46 -11.01
CA GLN A 66 -11.65 11.04 -10.02
C GLN A 66 -12.45 11.10 -8.72
N LEU A 67 -12.47 9.98 -7.99
CA LEU A 67 -12.88 9.96 -6.61
C LEU A 67 -11.87 10.87 -5.92
N THR A 68 -12.37 11.90 -5.26
CA THR A 68 -11.58 12.76 -4.39
C THR A 68 -11.21 11.91 -3.18
N GLU A 69 -10.26 10.99 -3.34
CA GLU A 69 -9.88 10.04 -2.31
C GLU A 69 -9.02 10.77 -1.29
N GLN A 70 -9.46 10.77 -0.02
CA GLN A 70 -8.48 10.75 1.05
C GLN A 70 -7.51 9.61 0.71
N PRO A 71 -6.19 9.81 0.77
CA PRO A 71 -5.24 8.77 0.43
C PRO A 71 -5.54 7.56 1.31
N ASP A 72 -6.12 6.53 0.71
CA ASP A 72 -6.34 5.25 1.32
C ASP A 72 -4.96 4.69 1.66
N ARG A 73 -4.78 4.33 2.94
CA ARG A 73 -3.47 3.95 3.48
C ARG A 73 -2.79 2.81 2.69
N TYR A 74 -3.56 2.07 1.90
CA TYR A 74 -3.07 1.06 0.98
C TYR A 74 -2.05 1.60 -0.01
N HIS A 75 -2.32 2.74 -0.66
CA HIS A 75 -1.40 3.35 -1.61
C HIS A 75 -0.14 3.93 -0.97
N ALA A 76 -0.13 4.08 0.36
CA ALA A 76 1.03 4.54 1.12
C ALA A 76 1.96 3.40 1.58
N ILE A 77 1.63 2.12 1.36
CA ILE A 77 2.50 1.00 1.77
C ILE A 77 3.82 1.03 0.99
N ALA A 78 4.92 1.28 1.70
CA ALA A 78 6.27 1.35 1.13
C ALA A 78 7.14 0.11 1.42
N GLY A 79 6.66 -0.81 2.27
CA GLY A 79 7.34 -2.08 2.51
C GLY A 79 6.96 -2.79 3.80
N TYR A 80 7.45 -4.03 3.95
CA TYR A 80 7.23 -4.89 5.12
C TYR A 80 8.55 -5.25 5.79
N TYR A 81 8.57 -5.28 7.12
CA TYR A 81 9.78 -5.37 7.93
C TYR A 81 9.61 -6.33 9.12
N GLN A 82 10.72 -6.94 9.54
CA GLN A 82 10.70 -7.86 10.68
C GLN A 82 10.73 -7.13 12.01
N THR A 83 11.38 -5.97 12.07
CA THR A 83 11.55 -5.19 13.30
C THR A 83 11.06 -3.76 13.12
N LEU A 84 10.59 -3.15 14.22
CA LEU A 84 10.21 -1.74 14.26
C LEU A 84 11.37 -0.84 13.81
N GLN A 85 12.58 -1.13 14.29
CA GLN A 85 13.76 -0.34 13.95
C GLN A 85 14.03 -0.31 12.45
N GLN A 86 13.92 -1.46 11.77
CA GLN A 86 14.10 -1.54 10.33
C GLN A 86 13.05 -0.72 9.57
N CYS A 87 11.79 -0.76 10.02
CA CYS A 87 10.72 0.06 9.47
C CYS A 87 11.03 1.57 9.62
N GLN A 88 11.45 1.99 10.82
CA GLN A 88 11.76 3.38 11.10
C GLN A 88 13.02 3.88 10.36
N ASP A 89 14.06 3.06 10.26
CA ASP A 89 15.28 3.38 9.50
C ASP A 89 14.96 3.61 8.03
N LYS A 90 14.08 2.78 7.46
CA LYS A 90 13.60 2.99 6.09
C LYS A 90 12.78 4.28 6.00
N GLY A 91 11.80 4.49 6.88
CA GLY A 91 10.95 5.68 6.87
C GLY A 91 11.75 6.98 6.92
N ARG A 92 12.71 7.09 7.85
CA ARG A 92 13.65 8.22 7.93
C ARG A 92 14.50 8.36 6.67
N GLY A 93 14.93 7.24 6.09
CA GLY A 93 15.64 7.23 4.80
C GLY A 93 14.80 7.85 3.69
N MET A 94 13.53 7.46 3.59
CA MET A 94 12.60 7.99 2.58
C MET A 94 12.38 9.50 2.75
N GLN A 95 12.26 9.99 3.98
CA GLN A 95 12.17 11.43 4.24
C GLN A 95 13.41 12.19 3.76
N ARG A 96 14.62 11.67 4.01
CA ARG A 96 15.86 12.31 3.52
C ARG A 96 15.89 12.40 1.99
N LEU A 97 15.39 11.39 1.30
CA LEU A 97 15.32 11.38 -0.16
C LEU A 97 14.33 12.40 -0.72
N ASN A 98 13.30 12.75 0.06
CA ASN A 98 12.31 13.76 -0.30
C ASN A 98 12.58 15.12 0.36
N GLU A 99 13.86 15.47 0.60
CA GLU A 99 14.28 16.75 1.20
C GLU A 99 13.67 17.02 2.59
N GLY A 100 13.38 15.96 3.35
CA GLY A 100 12.71 16.04 4.64
C GLY A 100 11.18 16.23 4.56
N LYS A 101 10.61 16.26 3.35
CA LYS A 101 9.17 16.38 3.13
C LYS A 101 8.51 15.00 3.18
N GLY A 102 7.28 14.96 3.66
CA GLY A 102 6.49 13.74 3.84
C GLY A 102 6.66 13.10 5.22
N SER A 103 5.64 12.33 5.59
CA SER A 103 5.54 11.63 6.87
C SER A 103 5.59 10.12 6.67
N PHE A 104 5.87 9.39 7.75
CA PHE A 104 5.80 7.94 7.73
C PHE A 104 5.29 7.39 9.06
N GLU A 105 4.68 6.22 8.97
CA GLU A 105 4.14 5.48 10.10
C GLU A 105 4.50 3.99 9.96
N CYS A 106 4.75 3.34 11.08
CA CYS A 106 5.01 1.90 11.14
C CYS A 106 3.83 1.21 11.83
N GLY A 107 3.11 0.36 11.11
CA GLY A 107 2.02 -0.44 11.64
C GLY A 107 2.46 -1.87 11.98
N HIS A 108 2.05 -2.40 13.13
CA HIS A 108 2.31 -3.79 13.54
C HIS A 108 1.14 -4.70 13.18
N ASN A 109 1.41 -5.88 12.62
CA ASN A 109 0.43 -6.91 12.25
C ASN A 109 -0.78 -6.35 11.47
N CYS A 110 -0.49 -5.60 10.41
CA CYS A 110 -1.52 -5.00 9.57
C CYS A 110 -2.27 -6.04 8.73
N ARG A 111 -3.58 -5.87 8.62
CA ARG A 111 -4.52 -6.70 7.84
C ARG A 111 -5.60 -5.83 7.21
N LEU A 112 -6.32 -6.38 6.23
CA LEU A 112 -7.51 -5.75 5.66
C LEU A 112 -8.76 -6.17 6.45
N ASP A 113 -9.71 -5.26 6.65
CA ASP A 113 -11.05 -5.55 7.17
C ASP A 113 -12.03 -5.90 6.04
N ASP A 114 -13.29 -6.17 6.39
CA ASP A 114 -14.33 -6.55 5.41
C ASP A 114 -14.68 -5.42 4.40
N ARG A 115 -14.11 -4.23 4.58
CA ARG A 115 -14.26 -3.06 3.71
C ARG A 115 -12.95 -2.71 3.00
N ASP A 116 -12.01 -3.65 2.93
CA ASP A 116 -10.68 -3.47 2.35
C ASP A 116 -9.87 -2.32 2.99
N MET A 117 -10.17 -1.98 4.25
CA MET A 117 -9.43 -0.97 4.99
C MET A 117 -8.32 -1.60 5.82
N ILE A 118 -7.17 -0.92 5.85
CA ILE A 118 -6.01 -1.39 6.63
C ILE A 118 -6.23 -1.12 8.12
N ILE A 119 -6.18 -2.21 8.89
CA ILE A 119 -6.18 -2.20 10.35
C ILE A 119 -4.89 -2.84 10.84
N CYS A 120 -4.16 -2.13 11.70
CA CYS A 120 -2.97 -2.64 12.38
C CYS A 120 -3.21 -2.71 13.88
N ASP A 121 -2.60 -3.69 14.55
CA ASP A 121 -2.74 -3.88 15.99
C ASP A 121 -2.11 -2.72 16.78
N GLN A 122 -0.99 -2.19 16.27
CA GLN A 122 -0.28 -1.05 16.87
C GLN A 122 0.25 -0.12 15.79
N TRP A 123 0.36 1.17 16.14
CA TRP A 123 0.93 2.21 15.30
C TRP A 123 2.10 2.89 16.00
N HIS A 124 3.19 3.09 15.26
CA HIS A 124 4.34 3.88 15.68
C HIS A 124 4.57 5.01 14.70
N ASN A 125 4.35 6.23 15.17
CA ASN A 125 4.46 7.44 14.38
C ASN A 125 5.81 8.08 14.71
N ASN A 126 6.74 8.00 13.77
CA ASN A 126 8.08 8.59 13.90
C ASN A 126 8.42 9.52 12.72
N GLY A 127 7.43 9.91 11.91
CA GLY A 127 7.52 11.13 11.09
C GLY A 127 7.56 12.37 11.99
N PRO A 128 8.08 13.52 11.49
CA PRO A 128 8.45 14.67 12.33
C PRO A 128 7.39 15.08 13.36
#